data_AF-A0A538DHZ8-F1
#
_entry.id   AF-A0A538DHZ8-F1
#
_cell.length_a   1.000
_cell.length_b   1.000
_cell.length_c   1.000
_cell.angle_alpha   90.00
_cell.angle_beta   90.00
_cell.angle_gamma   90.00
#
_symmetry.space_group_name_H-M   'P 1'
#
loop_
_entity.id
_entity.type
_entity.pdbx_description
1 polymer ?
#
loop_
_entity_poly.entity_id
_entity_poly.type
_entity_poly.pdbx_seq_one_letter_code
_entity_poly.pdbx_strand_id
1 'polypeptide(L)'
;MAVPGKTIESPRELFFNKLGAALTMEETILELLEKLQEEAHDPALRRNLKQHHRETQGHVENLNQVFTALGRKPEEQPCPAIEGLKKEGDQLLGRVGESLVDSAILDGVIETEHYEIAVYDALIIKAERMGDDDVIALLNENIEEEEATLKKAIAAAEQFAKTTVRQTA
;
A
#
# COMPACT_ATOMS: atom_id res chain seq x y z
N MET A 1 9.02 12.45 18.74
CA MET A 1 8.54 12.07 20.08
C MET A 1 8.28 10.58 20.05
N ALA A 2 8.83 9.80 20.99
CA ALA A 2 8.59 8.36 21.02
C ALA A 2 7.10 8.10 21.32
N VAL A 3 6.44 7.33 20.47
CA VAL A 3 5.14 6.75 20.80
C VAL A 3 5.40 5.76 21.94
N PRO A 4 4.77 5.89 23.12
CA PRO A 4 4.99 4.95 24.21
C PRO A 4 4.55 3.55 23.77
N GLY A 5 5.47 2.59 23.79
CA GLY A 5 5.23 1.22 23.37
C GLY A 5 6.24 0.27 24.03
N LYS A 6 5.92 -1.02 24.07
CA LYS A 6 6.83 -2.07 24.56
C LYS A 6 8.14 -2.01 23.76
N THR A 7 9.28 -2.07 24.45
CA THR A 7 10.59 -2.17 23.81
C THR A 7 10.65 -3.42 22.91
N ILE A 8 11.16 -3.26 21.70
CA ILE A 8 11.45 -4.37 20.78
C ILE A 8 12.88 -4.84 21.05
N GLU A 9 13.04 -6.08 21.52
CA GLU A 9 14.32 -6.59 22.03
C GLU A 9 14.94 -7.68 21.15
N SER A 10 14.23 -8.16 20.12
CA SER A 10 14.75 -9.21 19.24
C SER A 10 14.37 -9.03 17.76
N PRO A 11 15.12 -9.63 16.81
CA PRO A 11 14.74 -9.64 15.39
C PRO A 11 13.35 -10.22 15.13
N ARG A 12 12.93 -11.22 15.91
CA ARG A 12 11.61 -11.84 15.79
C ARG A 12 10.50 -10.90 16.26
N GLU A 13 10.72 -10.18 17.37
CA GLU A 13 9.78 -9.13 17.80
C GLU A 13 9.70 -7.99 16.80
N LEU A 14 10.82 -7.58 16.20
CA LEU A 14 10.84 -6.58 15.14
C LEU A 14 10.07 -7.05 13.90
N PHE A 15 10.20 -8.32 13.52
CA PHE A 15 9.43 -8.90 12.41
C PHE A 15 7.92 -8.82 12.69
N PHE A 16 7.45 -9.29 13.84
CA PHE A 16 6.03 -9.21 14.19
C PHE A 16 5.53 -7.77 14.30
N ASN A 17 6.33 -6.85 14.82
CA ASN A 17 5.96 -5.45 14.86
C ASN A 17 5.78 -4.86 13.45
N LYS A 18 6.70 -5.19 12.53
CA LYS A 18 6.60 -4.78 11.13
C LYS A 18 5.46 -5.47 10.38
N LEU A 19 5.19 -6.73 10.67
CA LEU A 19 4.09 -7.49 10.07
C LEU A 19 2.73 -6.91 10.49
N GLY A 20 2.57 -6.57 11.76
CA GLY A 20 1.37 -5.89 12.25
C GLY A 20 1.20 -4.49 11.67
N ALA A 21 2.30 -3.77 11.44
CA ALA A 21 2.25 -2.46 10.80
C ALA A 21 1.90 -2.58 9.30
N ALA A 22 2.33 -3.65 8.63
CA ALA A 22 1.88 -3.96 7.27
C ALA A 22 0.39 -4.32 7.25
N LEU A 23 -0.12 -5.09 8.21
CA LEU A 23 -1.55 -5.37 8.30
C LEU A 23 -2.39 -4.08 8.42
N THR A 24 -2.00 -3.17 9.31
CA THR A 24 -2.64 -1.85 9.43
C THR A 24 -2.49 -1.00 8.16
N MET A 25 -1.35 -1.12 7.46
CA MET A 25 -1.12 -0.45 6.18
C MET A 25 -2.15 -0.89 5.14
N GLU A 26 -2.28 -2.20 4.90
CA GLU A 26 -3.23 -2.77 3.95
C GLU A 26 -4.68 -2.41 4.28
N GLU A 27 -5.07 -2.52 5.57
CA GLU A 27 -6.43 -2.18 6.00
C GLU A 27 -6.75 -0.70 5.80
N THR A 28 -5.78 0.18 6.04
CA THR A 28 -5.94 1.62 5.77
C THR A 28 -6.08 1.88 4.27
N ILE A 29 -5.34 1.14 3.44
CA ILE A 29 -5.35 1.28 1.99
C ILE A 29 -6.68 0.79 1.41
N LEU A 30 -7.31 -0.24 1.96
CA LEU A 30 -8.67 -0.63 1.58
C LEU A 30 -9.65 0.53 1.69
N GLU A 31 -9.66 1.21 2.84
CA GLU A 31 -10.53 2.38 3.05
C GLU A 31 -10.22 3.53 2.07
N LEU A 32 -8.94 3.77 1.80
CA LEU A 32 -8.52 4.76 0.81
C LEU A 32 -9.00 4.40 -0.58
N LEU A 33 -8.84 3.15 -1.00
CA LEU A 33 -9.20 2.70 -2.34
C LEU A 33 -10.71 2.80 -2.56
N GLU A 34 -11.55 2.53 -1.57
CA GLU A 34 -13.00 2.77 -1.68
C GLU A 34 -13.30 4.23 -2.01
N LYS A 35 -12.69 5.17 -1.27
CA LYS A 35 -12.85 6.61 -1.51
C LYS A 35 -12.32 7.01 -2.89
N LEU A 36 -11.11 6.59 -3.27
CA LEU A 36 -10.48 6.98 -4.53
C LEU A 36 -11.26 6.47 -5.75
N GLN A 37 -11.95 5.34 -5.64
CA GLN A 37 -12.83 4.83 -6.70
C GLN A 37 -14.04 5.76 -6.97
N GLU A 38 -14.51 6.48 -5.96
CA GLU A 38 -15.61 7.44 -6.08
C GLU A 38 -15.14 8.76 -6.70
N GLU A 39 -13.95 9.21 -6.31
CA GLU A 39 -13.35 10.47 -6.78
C GLU A 39 -12.76 10.38 -8.20
N ALA A 40 -12.27 9.21 -8.61
CA ALA A 40 -11.66 9.04 -9.94
C ALA A 40 -12.68 9.29 -11.06
N HIS A 41 -12.36 10.17 -12.00
CA HIS A 41 -13.20 10.50 -13.15
C HIS A 41 -12.96 9.56 -14.34
N ASP A 42 -11.71 9.20 -14.60
CA ASP A 42 -11.37 8.29 -15.69
C ASP A 42 -11.83 6.85 -15.42
N PRO A 43 -12.60 6.23 -16.33
CA PRO A 43 -13.10 4.87 -16.15
C PRO A 43 -12.00 3.81 -16.08
N ALA A 44 -10.84 4.02 -16.70
CA ALA A 44 -9.73 3.08 -16.64
C ALA A 44 -9.01 3.16 -15.28
N LEU A 45 -8.76 4.37 -14.76
CA LEU A 45 -8.25 4.59 -13.41
C LEU A 45 -9.17 3.96 -12.37
N ARG A 46 -10.48 4.25 -12.42
CA ARG A 46 -11.45 3.67 -11.49
C ARG A 46 -11.45 2.14 -11.52
N ARG A 47 -11.30 1.53 -12.69
CA ARG A 47 -11.21 0.06 -12.82
C ARG A 47 -9.91 -0.48 -12.23
N ASN A 48 -8.79 0.22 -12.42
CA ASN A 48 -7.52 -0.17 -11.83
C ASN A 48 -7.57 -0.10 -10.29
N LEU A 49 -8.15 0.96 -9.72
CA LEU A 49 -8.36 1.09 -8.27
C LEU A 49 -9.27 -0.03 -7.71
N LYS A 50 -10.32 -0.40 -8.45
CA LYS A 50 -11.19 -1.55 -8.10
C LYS A 50 -10.47 -2.88 -8.12
N GLN A 51 -9.55 -3.04 -9.05
CA GLN A 51 -8.74 -4.26 -9.14
C GLN A 51 -7.77 -4.32 -7.97
N HIS A 52 -7.03 -3.22 -7.74
CA HIS A 52 -6.08 -3.13 -6.64
C HIS A 52 -6.77 -3.33 -5.27
N HIS A 53 -7.96 -2.76 -5.06
CA HIS A 53 -8.75 -3.04 -3.85
C HIS A 53 -9.02 -4.54 -3.61
N ARG A 54 -9.20 -5.34 -4.67
CA ARG A 54 -9.38 -6.80 -4.52
C ARG A 54 -8.06 -7.51 -4.22
N GLU A 55 -6.97 -7.03 -4.81
CA GLU A 55 -5.60 -7.51 -4.53
C GLU A 55 -5.27 -7.23 -3.05
N THR A 56 -5.45 -6.00 -2.58
CA THR A 56 -5.29 -5.57 -1.16
C THR A 56 -6.14 -6.41 -0.19
N GLN A 57 -7.36 -6.83 -0.57
CA GLN A 57 -8.14 -7.77 0.26
C GLN A 57 -7.42 -9.12 0.41
N GLY A 58 -6.85 -9.63 -0.69
CA GLY A 58 -6.00 -10.82 -0.67
C GLY A 58 -4.73 -10.61 0.15
N HIS A 59 -4.13 -9.43 0.10
CA HIS A 59 -2.93 -9.11 0.88
C HIS A 59 -3.18 -9.17 2.38
N VAL A 60 -4.30 -8.62 2.85
CA VAL A 60 -4.75 -8.74 4.24
C VAL A 60 -4.93 -10.21 4.62
N GLU A 61 -5.55 -11.02 3.77
CA GLU A 61 -5.70 -12.47 4.00
C GLU A 61 -4.34 -13.18 4.08
N ASN A 62 -3.39 -12.83 3.21
CA ASN A 62 -2.04 -13.37 3.20
C ASN A 62 -1.26 -13.00 4.46
N LEU A 63 -1.32 -11.74 4.92
CA LEU A 63 -0.70 -11.31 6.18
C LEU A 63 -1.28 -12.07 7.39
N ASN A 64 -2.60 -12.29 7.41
CA ASN A 64 -3.26 -13.10 8.44
C ASN A 64 -2.80 -14.57 8.41
N GLN A 65 -2.57 -15.13 7.23
CA GLN A 65 -1.99 -16.46 7.06
C GLN A 65 -0.53 -16.49 7.55
N VAL A 66 0.28 -15.47 7.29
CA VAL A 66 1.65 -15.36 7.83
C VAL A 66 1.66 -15.37 9.36
N PHE A 67 0.78 -14.62 10.01
CA PHE A 67 0.64 -14.67 11.48
C PHE A 67 0.32 -16.09 11.95
N THR A 68 -0.63 -16.75 11.28
CA THR A 68 -1.10 -18.10 11.63
C THR A 68 0.01 -19.14 11.45
N ALA A 69 0.75 -19.11 10.33
CA ALA A 69 1.88 -19.98 10.05
C ALA A 69 2.97 -19.88 11.15
N LEU A 70 3.18 -18.66 11.66
CA LEU A 70 4.14 -18.39 12.72
C LEU A 70 3.60 -18.63 14.14
N GLY A 71 2.41 -19.24 14.27
CA GLY A 71 1.79 -19.61 15.53
C GLY A 71 1.31 -18.42 16.36
N ARG A 72 0.97 -17.30 15.72
CA ARG A 72 0.44 -16.10 16.39
C ARG A 72 -0.94 -15.73 15.84
N LYS A 73 -1.71 -15.04 16.67
CA LYS A 73 -2.91 -14.35 16.20
C LYS A 73 -2.47 -13.08 15.44
N PRO A 74 -3.20 -12.67 14.40
CA PRO A 74 -3.03 -11.36 13.81
C PRO A 74 -3.11 -10.26 14.87
N GLU A 75 -2.14 -9.35 14.82
CA GLU A 75 -2.05 -8.22 15.72
C GLU A 75 -1.58 -7.01 14.92
N GLU A 76 -2.48 -6.06 14.72
CA GLU A 76 -2.19 -4.76 14.13
C GLU A 76 -1.15 -4.00 14.96
N GLN A 77 -0.36 -3.17 14.29
CA GLN A 77 0.55 -2.23 14.92
C GLN A 77 0.43 -0.88 14.23
N PRO A 78 0.65 0.24 14.94
CA PRO A 78 0.58 1.55 14.32
C PRO A 78 1.45 1.64 13.06
N CYS A 79 0.88 2.16 11.98
CA CYS A 79 1.60 2.52 10.76
C CYS A 79 1.51 4.04 10.52
N PRO A 80 2.32 4.88 11.20
CA PRO A 80 2.22 6.33 11.05
C PRO A 80 2.53 6.86 9.64
N ALA A 81 3.23 6.07 8.82
CA ALA A 81 3.58 6.47 7.46
C ALA A 81 2.36 6.41 6.54
N ILE A 82 1.56 5.33 6.58
CA ILE A 82 0.35 5.26 5.77
C ILE A 82 -0.68 6.31 6.18
N GLU A 83 -0.78 6.60 7.49
CA GLU A 83 -1.60 7.70 8.01
C GLU A 83 -1.15 9.06 7.49
N GLY A 84 0.16 9.23 7.33
CA GLY A 84 0.77 10.41 6.71
C GLY A 84 0.37 10.56 5.25
N LEU A 85 0.53 9.49 4.46
CA LEU A 85 0.16 9.44 3.04
C LEU A 85 -1.33 9.68 2.83
N LYS A 86 -2.18 9.01 3.63
CA LYS A 86 -3.63 9.26 3.69
C LYS A 86 -3.95 10.72 3.89
N LYS A 87 -3.34 11.34 4.89
CA LYS A 87 -3.57 12.76 5.22
C LYS A 87 -3.09 13.67 4.09
N GLU A 88 -1.97 13.37 3.46
CA GLU A 88 -1.44 14.13 2.32
C GLU A 88 -2.39 14.05 1.12
N GLY A 89 -2.85 12.86 0.76
CA GLY A 89 -3.84 12.64 -0.29
C GLY A 89 -5.17 13.34 -0.02
N ASP A 90 -5.71 13.20 1.20
CA ASP A 90 -6.94 13.87 1.63
C ASP A 90 -6.85 15.40 1.49
N GLN A 91 -5.71 15.99 1.88
CA GLN A 91 -5.46 17.43 1.76
C GLN A 91 -5.29 17.88 0.31
N LEU A 92 -4.62 17.09 -0.51
CA LEU A 92 -4.40 17.40 -1.92
C LEU A 92 -5.71 17.35 -2.71
N LEU A 93 -6.49 16.28 -2.56
CA LEU A 93 -7.79 16.11 -3.24
C LEU A 93 -8.77 17.23 -2.86
N GLY A 94 -8.76 17.69 -1.61
CA GLY A 94 -9.63 18.78 -1.16
C GLY A 94 -9.31 20.17 -1.74
N ARG A 95 -8.17 20.35 -2.42
CA ARG A 95 -7.74 21.65 -2.98
C ARG A 95 -7.37 21.61 -4.46
N VAL A 96 -7.28 20.43 -5.06
CA VAL A 96 -6.93 20.28 -6.47
C VAL A 96 -8.13 20.64 -7.35
N GLY A 97 -7.90 21.22 -8.52
CA GLY A 97 -8.97 21.47 -9.48
C GLY A 97 -9.51 20.17 -10.08
N GLU A 98 -10.79 20.15 -10.45
CA GLU A 98 -11.50 18.97 -10.98
C GLU A 98 -10.75 18.26 -12.13
N SER A 99 -10.14 19.05 -13.04
CA SER A 99 -9.34 18.55 -14.17
C SER A 99 -8.03 17.85 -13.78
N LEU A 100 -7.60 17.96 -12.52
CA LEU A 100 -6.35 17.42 -12.00
C LEU A 100 -6.56 16.30 -10.98
N VAL A 101 -7.81 15.97 -10.63
CA VAL A 101 -8.15 14.95 -9.63
C VAL A 101 -7.49 13.61 -9.97
N ASP A 102 -7.69 13.09 -11.18
CA ASP A 102 -7.10 11.80 -11.57
C ASP A 102 -5.56 11.80 -11.54
N SER A 103 -4.92 12.92 -11.85
CA SER A 103 -3.46 13.05 -11.75
C SER A 103 -3.01 13.02 -10.28
N ALA A 104 -3.71 13.73 -9.41
CA ALA A 104 -3.42 13.73 -7.97
C ALA A 104 -3.65 12.36 -7.34
N ILE A 105 -4.68 11.62 -7.77
CA ILE A 105 -4.92 10.23 -7.36
C ILE A 105 -3.74 9.36 -7.79
N LEU A 106 -3.29 9.46 -9.04
CA LEU A 106 -2.17 8.67 -9.55
C LEU A 106 -0.85 8.95 -8.82
N ASP A 107 -0.57 10.22 -8.50
CA ASP A 107 0.60 10.59 -7.70
C ASP A 107 0.55 9.92 -6.31
N GLY A 108 -0.60 10.01 -5.63
CA GLY A 108 -0.78 9.38 -4.32
C GLY A 108 -0.71 7.84 -4.34
N VAL A 109 -1.23 7.20 -5.40
CA VAL A 109 -1.05 5.75 -5.61
C VAL A 109 0.44 5.44 -5.74
N ILE A 110 1.17 6.10 -6.67
CA ILE A 110 2.61 5.85 -6.89
C ILE A 110 3.42 5.96 -5.58
N GLU A 111 3.16 7.00 -4.79
CA GLU A 111 3.81 7.22 -3.50
C GLU A 111 3.50 6.11 -2.48
N THR A 112 2.25 5.64 -2.46
CA THR A 112 1.79 4.57 -1.58
C THR A 112 2.42 3.24 -1.96
N GLU A 113 2.35 2.83 -3.22
CA GLU A 113 2.96 1.58 -3.70
C GLU A 113 4.46 1.50 -3.41
N HIS A 114 5.19 2.62 -3.58
CA HIS A 114 6.61 2.67 -3.23
C HIS A 114 6.86 2.41 -1.74
N TYR A 115 5.97 2.89 -0.87
CA TYR A 115 6.05 2.62 0.55
C TYR A 115 5.76 1.14 0.86
N GLU A 116 4.73 0.56 0.24
CA GLU A 116 4.34 -0.84 0.42
C GLU A 116 5.45 -1.80 -0.02
N ILE A 117 6.00 -1.60 -1.22
CA ILE A 117 7.14 -2.38 -1.74
C ILE A 117 8.31 -2.34 -0.75
N ALA A 118 8.65 -1.17 -0.22
CA ALA A 118 9.72 -1.04 0.77
C ALA A 118 9.41 -1.76 2.09
N VAL A 119 8.14 -1.82 2.50
CA VAL A 119 7.69 -2.58 3.68
C VAL A 119 7.80 -4.08 3.44
N TYR A 120 7.33 -4.56 2.29
CA TYR A 120 7.38 -5.97 1.91
C TYR A 120 8.82 -6.46 1.73
N ASP A 121 9.69 -5.72 1.05
CA ASP A 121 11.12 -6.02 0.95
C ASP A 121 11.74 -6.25 2.34
N ALA A 122 11.44 -5.34 3.29
CA ALA A 122 11.95 -5.44 4.64
C ALA A 122 11.39 -6.64 5.42
N LEU A 123 10.16 -7.07 5.13
CA LEU A 123 9.56 -8.27 5.72
C LEU A 123 10.16 -9.54 5.12
N ILE A 124 10.30 -9.62 3.80
CA ILE A 124 10.86 -10.77 3.08
C ILE A 124 12.30 -11.04 3.54
N ILE A 125 13.15 -10.01 3.58
CA ILE A 125 14.55 -10.14 4.08
C ILE A 125 14.61 -10.72 5.50
N LYS A 126 13.62 -10.39 6.35
CA LYS A 126 13.55 -10.92 7.71
C LYS A 126 13.00 -12.36 7.73
N ALA A 127 12.01 -12.67 6.92
CA ALA A 127 11.44 -14.00 6.77
C ALA A 127 12.48 -15.00 6.23
N GLU A 128 13.29 -14.61 5.25
CA GLU A 128 14.42 -15.39 4.74
C GLU A 128 15.40 -15.80 5.85
N ARG A 129 15.69 -14.89 6.79
CA ARG A 129 16.54 -15.21 7.95
C ARG A 129 15.90 -16.18 8.94
N MET A 130 14.59 -16.30 8.92
CA MET A 130 13.83 -17.24 9.75
C MET A 130 13.67 -18.62 9.08
N GLY A 131 13.88 -18.71 7.76
CA GLY A 131 13.86 -19.96 7.00
C GLY A 131 12.45 -20.56 6.85
N ASP A 132 11.43 -19.72 6.73
CA ASP A 132 10.03 -20.12 6.62
C ASP A 132 9.52 -19.85 5.19
N ASP A 133 9.68 -20.86 4.32
CA ASP A 133 9.42 -20.74 2.88
C ASP A 133 7.95 -20.41 2.58
N ASP A 134 7.01 -20.90 3.39
CA ASP A 134 5.58 -20.61 3.24
C ASP A 134 5.28 -19.13 3.53
N VAL A 135 5.90 -18.56 4.56
CA VAL A 135 5.80 -17.12 4.86
C VAL A 135 6.42 -16.28 3.75
N ILE A 136 7.56 -16.69 3.22
CA ILE A 136 8.25 -15.97 2.14
C ILE A 136 7.37 -15.97 0.87
N ALA A 137 6.73 -17.10 0.55
CA ALA A 137 5.84 -17.20 -0.61
C ALA A 137 4.65 -16.23 -0.52
N LEU A 138 3.99 -16.16 0.64
CA LEU A 138 2.86 -15.25 0.86
C LEU A 138 3.26 -13.77 0.75
N LEU A 139 4.42 -13.39 1.29
CA LEU A 139 4.91 -12.02 1.21
C LEU A 139 5.36 -11.65 -0.22
N ASN A 140 5.90 -12.61 -0.97
CA ASN A 140 6.25 -12.43 -2.38
C ASN A 140 5.02 -12.27 -3.27
N GLU A 141 3.93 -12.98 -2.97
CA GLU A 141 2.67 -12.79 -3.71
C GLU A 141 2.19 -11.34 -3.60
N ASN A 142 2.18 -10.78 -2.39
CA ASN A 142 1.77 -9.38 -2.20
C ASN A 142 2.71 -8.41 -2.95
N ILE A 143 4.04 -8.51 -2.75
CA ILE A 143 4.97 -7.56 -3.37
C ILE A 143 4.95 -7.61 -4.91
N GLU A 144 4.72 -8.78 -5.51
CA GLU A 144 4.60 -8.94 -6.96
C GLU A 144 3.38 -8.19 -7.52
N GLU A 145 2.27 -8.20 -6.76
CA GLU A 145 1.07 -7.45 -7.11
C GLU A 145 1.29 -5.93 -6.95
N GLU A 146 1.95 -5.46 -5.89
CA GLU A 146 2.26 -4.03 -5.70
C GLU A 146 3.21 -3.51 -6.78
N GLU A 147 4.24 -4.27 -7.13
CA GLU A 147 5.10 -3.91 -8.24
C GLU A 147 4.32 -3.79 -9.57
N ALA A 148 3.34 -4.66 -9.79
CA ALA A 148 2.51 -4.62 -10.98
C ALA A 148 1.57 -3.40 -10.95
N THR A 149 1.01 -3.06 -9.79
CA THR A 149 0.16 -1.88 -9.60
C THR A 149 0.95 -0.59 -9.79
N LEU A 150 2.13 -0.47 -9.19
CA LEU A 150 3.04 0.65 -9.42
C LEU A 150 3.36 0.85 -10.91
N LYS A 151 3.71 -0.22 -11.63
CA LYS A 151 4.00 -0.17 -13.08
C LYS A 151 2.78 0.35 -13.86
N LYS A 152 1.57 -0.11 -13.53
CA LYS A 152 0.31 0.36 -14.15
C LYS A 152 0.04 1.84 -13.82
N ALA A 153 0.24 2.26 -12.58
CA ALA A 153 0.01 3.63 -12.12
C ALA A 153 0.96 4.62 -12.80
N ILE A 154 2.25 4.32 -12.87
CA ILE A 154 3.25 5.14 -13.59
C ILE A 154 2.86 5.28 -15.07
N ALA A 155 2.50 4.17 -15.73
CA ALA A 155 2.11 4.21 -17.14
C ALA A 155 0.86 5.07 -17.38
N ALA A 156 -0.12 5.00 -16.46
CA ALA A 156 -1.30 5.86 -16.51
C ALA A 156 -0.91 7.34 -16.32
N ALA A 157 -0.08 7.66 -15.32
CA ALA A 157 0.37 9.03 -15.05
C ALA A 157 1.08 9.65 -16.27
N GLU A 158 1.96 8.89 -16.93
CA GLU A 158 2.60 9.34 -18.17
C GLU A 158 1.59 9.65 -19.30
N GLN A 159 0.53 8.83 -19.42
CA GLN A 159 -0.51 9.03 -20.43
C GLN A 159 -1.34 10.29 -20.15
N PHE A 160 -1.68 10.53 -18.88
CA PHE A 160 -2.37 11.74 -18.45
C PHE A 160 -1.53 13.00 -18.73
N ALA A 161 -0.25 12.99 -18.35
CA ALA A 161 0.66 14.11 -18.58
C ALA A 161 0.76 14.48 -20.08
N LYS A 162 0.84 13.49 -20.97
CA LYS A 162 0.87 13.70 -22.43
C LYS A 162 -0.42 14.31 -22.98
N THR A 163 -1.56 14.00 -22.37
CA THR A 163 -2.87 14.48 -22.81
C THR A 163 -3.11 15.94 -22.38
N THR A 164 -2.70 16.29 -21.15
CA THR A 164 -2.84 17.65 -20.61
C THR A 164 -1.98 18.67 -21.36
N VAL A 165 -0.74 18.31 -21.74
CA VAL A 165 0.15 19.20 -22.52
C VAL A 165 -0.41 19.55 -23.90
N ARG A 166 -1.24 18.67 -24.49
CA ARG A 166 -1.88 18.92 -25.79
C ARG A 166 -3.11 19.82 -25.71
N GLN A 167 -3.67 20.03 -24.51
CA GLN A 167 -4.85 20.90 -24.31
C GLN A 167 -4.47 22.33 -23.94
N THR A 168 -3.22 22.57 -23.54
CA THR A 168 -2.70 23.89 -23.14
C THR A 168 -1.76 24.54 -24.16
N ALA A 169 -1.54 23.89 -25.31
CA ALA A 169 -0.77 24.39 -26.45
C ALA A 169 -1.67 24.71 -27.64
#